data_AF-A0A3R7XID7-F1
#
_entry.id   AF-A0A3R7XID7-F1
#
_cell.length_a   1.000
_cell.length_b   1.000
_cell.length_c   1.000
_cell.angle_alpha   90.00
_cell.angle_beta   90.00
_cell.angle_gamma   90.00
#
_symmetry.space_group_name_H-M   'P 1'
#
loop_
_entity.id
_entity.type
_entity.pdbx_description
1 polymer ?
#
loop_
_entity_poly.entity_id
_entity_poly.type
_entity_poly.pdbx_seq_one_letter_code
_entity_poly.pdbx_strand_id
1 'polypeptide(L)'
;MDVTWIFIVLCLIQSGLFAGLTIGLFGLSRLKLEIESDAGNKNAKKILKVRKDSNFLLTTLLWGNVAVNVLIALLTESVMTGVGAFVFSTVGITIFGEIVPQAYFSRHTLRVGAHLVPMIRFYQVLLYPVAKPSAILLDKWLGKEELQLFKERSLMLMLEKHIESSKTDIGKLEGIGAINFLAMDDIRIENEGSIIDPRSVITLPFRGNYPIFPDFKRSADDPFLQMVQSSGKKWVILADEDEQPRMVIDADDFLRDVIYKEEPFYALHYCHNPVIVTSPDTRLEQVIKRLKVYPLHEKDHVIDLDLIIYWGEEDYQRRIITGSDILGRLLKGIVLRVH
;
A
#
# COMPACT_ATOMS: atom_id res chain seq x y z
N MET A 1 -50.94 -25.67 -23.35
CA MET A 1 -50.19 -25.22 -22.17
C MET A 1 -50.87 -23.98 -21.67
N ASP A 2 -51.50 -24.08 -20.50
CA ASP A 2 -52.25 -22.96 -19.91
C ASP A 2 -51.31 -21.77 -19.67
N VAL A 3 -51.82 -20.57 -19.93
CA VAL A 3 -51.09 -19.29 -19.81
C VAL A 3 -50.41 -19.15 -18.43
N THR A 4 -50.98 -19.75 -17.40
CA THR A 4 -50.43 -19.86 -16.04
C THR A 4 -49.05 -20.52 -15.98
N TRP A 5 -48.78 -21.58 -16.75
CA TRP A 5 -47.47 -22.22 -16.78
C TRP A 5 -46.39 -21.29 -17.33
N ILE A 6 -46.73 -20.46 -18.32
CA ILE A 6 -45.82 -19.46 -18.89
C ILE A 6 -45.47 -18.42 -17.81
N PHE A 7 -46.46 -17.97 -17.04
CA PHE A 7 -46.24 -17.06 -15.92
C PHE A 7 -45.38 -17.69 -14.81
N ILE A 8 -45.60 -18.97 -14.47
CA ILE A 8 -44.79 -19.69 -13.47
C ILE A 8 -43.32 -19.73 -13.92
N VAL A 9 -43.05 -20.08 -15.18
CA VAL A 9 -41.69 -20.13 -15.73
C VAL A 9 -41.04 -18.74 -15.72
N LEU A 10 -41.78 -17.70 -16.11
CA LEU A 10 -41.30 -16.32 -16.07
C LEU A 10 -40.95 -15.88 -14.64
N CYS A 11 -41.79 -16.22 -13.67
CA CYS A 11 -41.54 -15.94 -12.26
C CYS A 11 -40.32 -16.71 -11.74
N LEU A 12 -40.14 -17.99 -12.11
CA LEU A 12 -38.95 -18.75 -11.74
C LEU A 12 -37.66 -18.11 -12.25
N ILE A 13 -37.66 -17.61 -13.47
CA ILE A 13 -36.51 -16.86 -14.02
C ILE A 13 -36.27 -15.59 -13.19
N GLN A 14 -37.32 -14.83 -12.89
CA GLN A 14 -37.20 -13.57 -12.13
C GLN A 14 -36.71 -13.82 -10.69
N SER A 15 -37.19 -14.88 -10.04
CA SER A 15 -36.69 -15.37 -8.75
C SER A 15 -35.18 -15.66 -8.83
N GLY A 16 -34.78 -16.43 -9.84
CA GLY A 16 -33.38 -16.70 -10.18
C GLY A 16 -32.51 -15.46 -10.33
N LEU A 17 -33.02 -14.44 -11.02
CA LEU A 17 -32.32 -13.18 -11.21
C LEU A 17 -32.13 -12.44 -9.88
N PHE A 18 -33.15 -12.34 -9.03
CA PHE A 18 -33.02 -11.68 -7.74
C PHE A 18 -32.08 -12.42 -6.79
N ALA A 19 -32.25 -13.73 -6.65
CA ALA A 19 -31.40 -14.58 -5.82
C ALA A 19 -29.93 -14.53 -6.29
N GLY A 20 -29.71 -14.71 -7.59
CA GLY A 20 -28.38 -14.68 -8.20
C GLY A 20 -27.70 -13.30 -8.12
N LEU A 21 -28.44 -12.22 -8.38
CA LEU A 21 -27.90 -10.85 -8.24
C LEU A 21 -27.56 -10.51 -6.79
N THR A 22 -28.32 -10.99 -5.83
CA THR A 22 -28.03 -10.76 -4.40
C THR A 22 -26.67 -11.35 -4.06
N ILE A 23 -26.44 -12.64 -4.30
CA ILE A 23 -25.14 -13.25 -3.99
C ILE A 23 -24.03 -12.68 -4.86
N GLY A 24 -24.28 -12.51 -6.16
CA GLY A 24 -23.27 -12.01 -7.09
C GLY A 24 -22.81 -10.60 -6.71
N LEU A 25 -23.73 -9.63 -6.72
CA LEU A 25 -23.37 -8.21 -6.54
C LEU A 25 -22.75 -7.96 -5.16
N PHE A 26 -23.24 -8.64 -4.11
CA PHE A 26 -22.71 -8.51 -2.76
C PHE A 26 -21.42 -9.32 -2.53
N GLY A 27 -21.15 -10.35 -3.32
CA GLY A 27 -19.88 -11.09 -3.31
C GLY A 27 -18.70 -10.32 -3.90
N LEU A 28 -18.92 -9.28 -4.71
CA LEU A 28 -17.85 -8.44 -5.28
C LEU A 28 -17.40 -7.36 -4.29
N SER A 29 -16.19 -7.43 -3.73
CA SER A 29 -15.67 -6.37 -2.85
C SER A 29 -15.85 -4.97 -3.46
N ARG A 30 -16.33 -4.02 -2.66
CA ARG A 30 -16.52 -2.63 -3.08
C ARG A 30 -15.20 -2.00 -3.53
N LEU A 31 -14.10 -2.27 -2.83
CA LEU A 31 -12.77 -1.79 -3.22
C LEU A 31 -12.36 -2.35 -4.59
N LYS A 32 -12.64 -3.63 -4.87
CA LYS A 32 -12.39 -4.23 -6.19
C LYS A 32 -13.20 -3.55 -7.29
N LEU A 33 -14.45 -3.21 -7.02
CA LEU A 33 -15.30 -2.48 -7.97
C LEU A 33 -14.81 -1.04 -8.22
N GLU A 34 -14.28 -0.37 -7.21
CA GLU A 34 -13.67 0.96 -7.32
C GLU A 34 -12.39 0.89 -8.18
N ILE A 35 -11.47 -0.03 -7.87
CA ILE A 35 -10.23 -0.26 -8.64
C ILE A 35 -10.55 -0.57 -10.12
N GLU A 36 -11.47 -1.49 -10.40
CA GLU A 36 -11.86 -1.84 -11.76
C GLU A 36 -12.54 -0.68 -12.50
N SER A 37 -13.36 0.11 -11.79
CA SER A 37 -14.00 1.30 -12.35
C SER A 37 -12.96 2.36 -12.75
N ASP A 38 -11.95 2.57 -11.91
CA ASP A 38 -10.87 3.53 -12.14
C ASP A 38 -9.92 3.06 -13.26
N ALA A 39 -9.74 1.74 -13.41
CA ALA A 39 -9.09 1.12 -14.56
C ALA A 39 -9.91 1.20 -15.87
N GLY A 40 -11.08 1.84 -15.86
CA GLY A 40 -11.90 2.09 -17.05
C GLY A 40 -12.95 1.00 -17.35
N ASN A 41 -13.15 0.03 -16.45
CA ASN A 41 -14.13 -1.03 -16.64
C ASN A 41 -15.58 -0.51 -16.52
N LYS A 42 -16.26 -0.35 -17.67
CA LYS A 42 -17.64 0.14 -17.75
C LYS A 42 -18.63 -0.71 -16.95
N ASN A 43 -18.38 -2.02 -16.83
CA ASN A 43 -19.26 -2.93 -16.08
C ASN A 43 -19.15 -2.69 -14.57
N ALA A 44 -17.92 -2.57 -14.07
CA ALA A 44 -17.67 -2.23 -12.67
C ALA A 44 -18.31 -0.89 -12.31
N LYS A 45 -18.16 0.13 -13.16
CA LYS A 45 -18.77 1.45 -12.97
C LYS A 45 -20.31 1.41 -12.90
N LYS A 46 -20.97 0.56 -13.71
CA LYS A 46 -22.42 0.38 -13.65
C LYS A 46 -22.87 -0.26 -12.34
N ILE A 47 -22.18 -1.32 -11.91
CA ILE A 47 -22.48 -2.01 -10.65
C ILE A 47 -22.21 -1.08 -9.45
N LEU A 48 -21.08 -0.39 -9.44
CA LEU A 48 -20.71 0.55 -8.39
C LEU A 48 -21.78 1.64 -8.17
N LYS A 49 -22.42 2.12 -9.24
CA LYS A 49 -23.52 3.10 -9.15
C LYS A 49 -24.74 2.58 -8.39
N VAL A 50 -25.08 1.29 -8.51
CA VAL A 50 -26.21 0.70 -7.75
C VAL A 50 -25.78 0.25 -6.36
N ARG A 51 -24.53 -0.18 -6.20
CA ARG A 51 -23.87 -0.51 -4.91
C ARG A 51 -23.60 0.71 -4.03
N LYS A 52 -23.72 1.95 -4.53
CA LYS A 52 -23.51 3.14 -3.71
C LYS A 52 -24.53 3.26 -2.56
N ASP A 53 -25.74 2.75 -2.77
CA ASP A 53 -26.78 2.60 -1.75
C ASP A 53 -27.02 1.10 -1.52
N SER A 54 -26.04 0.44 -0.89
CA SER A 54 -26.01 -1.02 -0.70
C SER A 54 -27.24 -1.55 0.02
N ASN A 55 -27.70 -0.87 1.07
CA ASN A 55 -28.87 -1.31 1.83
C ASN A 55 -30.14 -1.18 1.00
N PHE A 56 -30.29 -0.13 0.17
CA PHE A 56 -31.42 -0.02 -0.75
C PHE A 56 -31.38 -1.06 -1.88
N LEU A 57 -30.20 -1.35 -2.41
CA LEU A 57 -30.04 -2.43 -3.38
C LEU A 57 -30.41 -3.79 -2.77
N LEU A 58 -29.90 -4.07 -1.57
CA LEU A 58 -30.17 -5.32 -0.85
C LEU A 58 -31.67 -5.49 -0.61
N THR A 59 -32.33 -4.49 -0.03
CA THR A 59 -33.76 -4.57 0.27
C THR A 59 -34.61 -4.69 -0.99
N THR A 60 -34.24 -4.01 -2.09
CA THR A 60 -34.96 -4.15 -3.37
C THR A 60 -34.88 -5.58 -3.90
N LEU A 61 -33.69 -6.19 -3.90
CA LEU A 61 -33.52 -7.55 -4.38
C LEU A 61 -34.22 -8.57 -3.47
N LEU A 62 -34.17 -8.40 -2.15
CA LEU A 62 -34.84 -9.28 -1.19
C LEU A 62 -36.37 -9.20 -1.29
N TRP A 63 -36.93 -7.98 -1.32
CA TRP A 63 -38.38 -7.80 -1.52
C TRP A 63 -38.85 -8.38 -2.85
N GLY A 64 -38.08 -8.15 -3.92
CA GLY A 64 -38.35 -8.74 -5.23
C GLY A 64 -38.34 -10.27 -5.19
N ASN A 65 -37.32 -10.87 -4.57
CA ASN A 65 -37.20 -12.32 -4.46
C ASN A 65 -38.38 -12.93 -3.70
N VAL A 66 -38.69 -12.39 -2.52
CA VAL A 66 -39.79 -12.89 -1.68
C VAL A 66 -41.13 -12.74 -2.39
N ALA A 67 -41.40 -11.58 -3.01
CA ALA A 67 -42.66 -11.34 -3.72
C ALA A 67 -42.86 -12.33 -4.88
N VAL A 68 -41.81 -12.59 -5.66
CA VAL A 68 -41.88 -13.52 -6.79
C VAL A 68 -42.04 -14.96 -6.31
N ASN A 69 -41.34 -15.37 -5.25
CA ASN A 69 -41.47 -16.72 -4.69
C ASN A 69 -42.89 -16.98 -4.17
N VAL A 70 -43.48 -16.01 -3.46
CA VAL A 70 -44.88 -16.08 -3.03
C VAL A 70 -45.82 -16.16 -4.24
N LEU A 71 -45.57 -15.36 -5.28
CA LEU A 71 -46.37 -15.41 -6.51
C LEU A 71 -46.29 -16.78 -7.22
N ILE A 72 -45.11 -17.40 -7.27
CA ILE A 72 -44.93 -18.76 -7.82
C ILE A 72 -45.75 -19.77 -7.02
N ALA A 73 -45.71 -19.71 -5.69
CA ALA A 73 -46.48 -20.62 -4.85
C ALA A 73 -47.99 -20.47 -5.09
N LEU A 74 -48.51 -19.24 -5.12
CA LEU A 74 -49.93 -18.96 -5.38
C LEU A 74 -50.37 -19.40 -6.79
N LEU A 75 -49.54 -19.13 -7.81
CA LEU A 75 -49.81 -19.56 -9.18
C LEU A 75 -49.77 -21.08 -9.30
N THR A 76 -48.84 -21.73 -8.62
CA THR A 76 -48.75 -23.20 -8.60
C THR A 76 -49.98 -23.79 -7.92
N GLU A 77 -50.43 -23.22 -6.80
CA GLU A 77 -51.64 -23.65 -6.09
C GLU A 77 -52.92 -23.51 -6.94
N SER A 78 -52.96 -22.52 -7.84
CA SER A 78 -54.08 -22.34 -8.77
C SER A 78 -54.18 -23.43 -9.86
N VAL A 79 -53.07 -24.13 -10.13
CA VAL A 79 -52.99 -25.17 -11.19
C VAL A 79 -52.91 -26.58 -10.59
N MET A 80 -52.23 -26.74 -9.47
CA MET A 80 -52.05 -27.97 -8.72
C MET A 80 -52.53 -27.71 -7.29
N THR A 81 -53.29 -28.61 -6.67
CA THR A 81 -53.78 -28.40 -5.30
C THR A 81 -53.10 -29.33 -4.29
N GLY A 82 -53.03 -28.88 -3.03
CA GLY A 82 -52.52 -29.67 -1.92
C GLY A 82 -51.01 -29.94 -1.97
N VAL A 83 -50.61 -31.15 -1.56
CA VAL A 83 -49.18 -31.52 -1.38
C VAL A 83 -48.37 -31.40 -2.67
N GLY A 84 -48.98 -31.68 -3.84
CA GLY A 84 -48.29 -31.56 -5.12
C GLY A 84 -47.84 -30.14 -5.43
N ALA A 85 -48.68 -29.14 -5.12
CA ALA A 85 -48.38 -27.72 -5.32
C ALA A 85 -47.23 -27.26 -4.42
N PHE A 86 -47.26 -27.67 -3.16
CA PHE A 86 -46.22 -27.39 -2.18
C PHE A 86 -44.87 -27.98 -2.61
N VAL A 87 -44.84 -29.25 -2.99
CA VAL A 87 -43.60 -29.91 -3.43
C VAL A 87 -43.08 -29.29 -4.73
N PHE A 88 -43.95 -29.05 -5.71
CA PHE A 88 -43.56 -28.46 -6.99
C PHE A 88 -42.99 -27.05 -6.81
N SER A 89 -43.71 -26.17 -6.10
CA SER A 89 -43.25 -24.80 -5.85
C SER A 89 -41.94 -24.80 -5.05
N THR A 90 -41.84 -25.63 -4.00
CA THR A 90 -40.63 -25.71 -3.16
C THR A 90 -39.42 -26.19 -3.96
N VAL A 91 -39.54 -27.32 -4.66
CA VAL A 91 -38.43 -27.88 -5.46
C VAL A 91 -38.11 -26.98 -6.65
N GLY A 92 -39.13 -26.45 -7.32
CA GLY A 92 -38.99 -25.56 -8.47
C GLY A 92 -38.25 -24.27 -8.10
N ILE A 93 -38.71 -23.57 -7.05
CA ILE A 93 -38.06 -22.35 -6.55
C ILE A 93 -36.64 -22.66 -6.08
N THR A 94 -36.45 -23.71 -5.29
CA THR A 94 -35.13 -24.02 -4.72
C THR A 94 -34.10 -24.33 -5.81
N ILE A 95 -34.43 -25.20 -6.77
CA ILE A 95 -33.48 -25.62 -7.80
C ILE A 95 -33.31 -24.53 -8.86
N PHE A 96 -34.43 -24.07 -9.45
CA PHE A 96 -34.40 -23.20 -10.63
C PHE A 96 -34.45 -21.72 -10.30
N GLY A 97 -35.00 -21.33 -9.14
CA GLY A 97 -35.07 -19.96 -8.66
C GLY A 97 -33.92 -19.57 -7.72
N GLU A 98 -33.21 -20.52 -7.11
CA GLU A 98 -32.15 -20.20 -6.14
C GLU A 98 -30.82 -20.85 -6.50
N ILE A 99 -30.68 -22.18 -6.37
CA ILE A 99 -29.39 -22.88 -6.43
C ILE A 99 -28.69 -22.68 -7.79
N VAL A 100 -29.37 -23.02 -8.89
CA VAL A 100 -28.76 -22.95 -10.23
C VAL A 100 -28.40 -21.51 -10.61
N PRO A 101 -29.31 -20.52 -10.48
CA PRO A 101 -28.98 -19.12 -10.76
C PRO A 101 -27.87 -18.58 -9.88
N GLN A 102 -27.90 -18.80 -8.57
CA GLN A 102 -26.86 -18.32 -7.65
C GLN A 102 -25.49 -18.88 -8.00
N ALA A 103 -25.41 -20.17 -8.32
CA ALA A 103 -24.16 -20.81 -8.75
C ALA A 103 -23.61 -20.18 -10.05
N TYR A 104 -24.48 -19.89 -11.03
CA TYR A 104 -24.06 -19.25 -12.27
C TYR A 104 -23.60 -17.79 -12.07
N PHE A 105 -24.37 -17.02 -11.30
CA PHE A 105 -24.10 -15.60 -11.05
C PHE A 105 -22.82 -15.38 -10.25
N SER A 106 -22.49 -16.27 -9.31
CA SER A 106 -21.24 -16.19 -8.54
C SER A 106 -19.98 -16.22 -9.41
N ARG A 107 -20.04 -16.85 -10.59
CA ARG A 107 -18.90 -16.98 -11.52
C ARG A 107 -18.85 -15.85 -12.56
N HIS A 108 -19.99 -15.29 -12.94
CA HIS A 108 -20.10 -14.31 -14.04
C HIS A 108 -20.65 -12.95 -13.59
N THR A 109 -20.53 -12.63 -12.30
CA THR A 109 -21.19 -11.48 -11.69
C THR A 109 -20.94 -10.17 -12.42
N LEU A 110 -19.69 -9.86 -12.76
CA LEU A 110 -19.33 -8.55 -13.31
C LEU A 110 -20.03 -8.28 -14.65
N ARG A 111 -20.05 -9.28 -15.54
CA ARG A 111 -20.68 -9.16 -16.86
C ARG A 111 -22.20 -9.20 -16.74
N VAL A 112 -22.75 -10.20 -16.07
CA VAL A 112 -24.21 -10.43 -15.99
C VAL A 112 -24.88 -9.36 -15.12
N GLY A 113 -24.30 -9.05 -13.97
CA GLY A 113 -24.78 -7.99 -13.07
C GLY A 113 -24.83 -6.64 -13.76
N ALA A 114 -23.80 -6.28 -14.53
CA ALA A 114 -23.78 -5.00 -15.27
C ALA A 114 -24.84 -4.92 -16.38
N HIS A 115 -25.18 -6.04 -17.04
CA HIS A 115 -26.25 -6.09 -18.03
C HIS A 115 -27.64 -5.97 -17.40
N LEU A 116 -27.81 -6.46 -16.16
CA LEU A 116 -29.08 -6.43 -15.43
C LEU A 116 -29.28 -5.16 -14.59
N VAL A 117 -28.31 -4.24 -14.56
CA VAL A 117 -28.48 -2.93 -13.88
C VAL A 117 -29.76 -2.17 -14.29
N PRO A 118 -30.17 -2.12 -15.57
CA PRO A 118 -31.43 -1.49 -15.95
C PRO A 118 -32.65 -2.16 -15.31
N MET A 119 -32.67 -3.50 -15.25
CA MET A 119 -33.72 -4.27 -14.58
C MET A 119 -33.74 -3.95 -13.08
N ILE A 120 -32.58 -3.93 -12.42
CA ILE A 120 -32.47 -3.56 -11.00
C ILE A 120 -33.06 -2.17 -10.76
N ARG A 121 -32.73 -1.19 -11.60
CA ARG A 121 -33.28 0.16 -11.47
C ARG A 121 -34.79 0.22 -11.66
N PHE A 122 -35.34 -0.57 -12.58
CA PHE A 122 -36.79 -0.70 -12.73
C PHE A 122 -37.44 -1.18 -11.41
N TYR A 123 -36.91 -2.24 -10.79
CA TYR A 123 -37.43 -2.73 -9.51
C TYR A 123 -37.16 -1.78 -8.34
N GLN A 124 -36.06 -1.03 -8.36
CA GLN A 124 -35.80 0.01 -7.35
C GLN A 124 -36.89 1.09 -7.39
N VAL A 125 -37.38 1.46 -8.57
CA VAL A 125 -38.50 2.42 -8.71
C VAL A 125 -39.82 1.77 -8.31
N LEU A 126 -40.09 0.54 -8.79
CA LEU A 126 -41.34 -0.17 -8.51
C LEU A 126 -41.52 -0.48 -7.02
N LEU A 127 -40.47 -0.98 -6.36
CA LEU A 127 -40.48 -1.38 -4.95
C LEU A 127 -40.03 -0.25 -4.03
N TYR A 128 -39.75 0.95 -4.56
CA TYR A 128 -39.36 2.12 -3.77
C TYR A 128 -40.18 2.35 -2.49
N PRO A 129 -41.53 2.31 -2.50
CA PRO A 129 -42.32 2.62 -1.30
C PRO A 129 -42.11 1.65 -0.14
N VAL A 130 -41.63 0.43 -0.40
CA VAL A 130 -41.39 -0.58 0.63
C VAL A 130 -39.90 -0.80 0.87
N ALA A 131 -39.11 -0.90 -0.20
CA ALA A 131 -37.68 -1.17 -0.13
C ALA A 131 -36.88 -0.01 0.48
N LYS A 132 -37.25 1.25 0.22
CA LYS A 132 -36.51 2.41 0.75
C LYS A 132 -36.69 2.58 2.27
N PRO A 133 -37.90 2.48 2.84
CA PRO A 133 -38.08 2.45 4.29
C PRO A 133 -37.31 1.30 4.97
N SER A 134 -37.35 0.08 4.40
CA SER A 134 -36.55 -1.04 4.91
C SER A 134 -35.05 -0.73 4.91
N ALA A 135 -34.55 -0.05 3.86
CA ALA A 135 -33.14 0.32 3.76
C ALA A 135 -32.73 1.36 4.82
N ILE A 136 -33.57 2.35 5.08
CA ILE A 136 -33.33 3.37 6.12
C ILE A 136 -33.30 2.72 7.51
N LEU A 137 -34.17 1.73 7.76
CA LEU A 137 -34.14 0.97 9.01
C LEU A 137 -32.83 0.20 9.16
N LEU A 138 -32.37 -0.45 8.08
CA LEU A 138 -31.12 -1.20 8.07
C LEU A 138 -29.90 -0.28 8.23
N ASP A 139 -29.89 0.88 7.56
CA ASP A 139 -28.88 1.93 7.70
C ASP A 139 -28.74 2.39 9.16
N LYS A 140 -29.86 2.54 9.88
CA LYS A 140 -29.85 2.96 11.30
C LYS A 140 -29.36 1.86 12.23
N TRP A 141 -29.60 0.59 11.90
CA TRP A 141 -29.28 -0.52 12.78
C TRP A 141 -27.85 -1.04 12.58
N LEU A 142 -27.43 -1.23 11.33
CA LEU A 142 -26.14 -1.84 10.97
C LEU A 142 -25.13 -0.84 10.42
N GLY A 143 -25.56 0.37 10.07
CA GLY A 143 -24.74 1.33 9.34
C GLY A 143 -24.71 1.05 7.84
N LYS A 144 -23.90 1.84 7.12
CA LYS A 144 -23.68 1.69 5.68
C LYS A 144 -22.53 0.74 5.43
N GLU A 145 -22.49 0.14 4.24
CA GLU A 145 -21.35 -0.67 3.81
C GLU A 145 -20.05 0.15 3.82
N GLU A 146 -19.16 -0.18 4.77
CA GLU A 146 -17.83 0.43 4.88
C GLU A 146 -16.87 -0.13 3.83
N LEU A 147 -15.99 0.73 3.32
CA LEU A 147 -14.89 0.32 2.47
C LEU A 147 -13.85 -0.42 3.33
N GLN A 148 -13.78 -1.74 3.18
CA GLN A 148 -12.73 -2.54 3.79
C GLN A 148 -11.42 -2.32 3.04
N LEU A 149 -10.60 -1.39 3.54
CA LEU A 149 -9.22 -1.20 3.11
C LEU A 149 -8.33 -2.30 3.68
N PHE A 150 -7.35 -2.75 2.90
CA PHE A 150 -6.40 -3.74 3.38
C PHE A 150 -5.46 -3.12 4.40
N LYS A 151 -5.24 -3.84 5.51
CA LYS A 151 -4.14 -3.56 6.43
C LYS A 151 -2.82 -3.89 5.74
N GLU A 152 -1.75 -3.20 6.11
CA GLU A 152 -0.40 -3.41 5.54
C GLU A 152 0.04 -4.87 5.60
N ARG A 153 -0.18 -5.54 6.74
CA ARG A 153 0.10 -6.98 6.89
C ARG A 153 -0.64 -7.85 5.87
N SER A 154 -1.89 -7.49 5.54
CA SER A 154 -2.66 -8.20 4.50
C SER A 154 -2.12 -7.91 3.10
N LEU A 155 -1.65 -6.69 2.84
CA LEU A 155 -0.98 -6.35 1.57
C LEU A 155 0.33 -7.11 1.40
N MET A 156 1.16 -7.19 2.44
CA MET A 156 2.41 -7.98 2.43
C MET A 156 2.14 -9.46 2.16
N LEU A 157 1.18 -10.08 2.88
CA LEU A 157 0.80 -11.47 2.64
C LEU A 157 0.26 -11.69 1.22
N MET A 158 -0.46 -10.71 0.67
CA MET A 158 -0.94 -10.77 -0.71
C MET A 158 0.24 -10.75 -1.69
N LEU A 159 1.23 -9.87 -1.48
CA LEU A 159 2.45 -9.82 -2.31
C LEU A 159 3.24 -11.13 -2.22
N GLU A 160 3.41 -11.69 -1.02
CA GLU A 160 4.05 -13.00 -0.82
C GLU A 160 3.35 -14.10 -1.62
N LYS A 161 2.01 -14.15 -1.57
CA LYS A 161 1.23 -15.11 -2.36
C LYS A 161 1.37 -14.91 -3.87
N HIS A 162 1.54 -13.67 -4.33
CA HIS A 162 1.80 -13.39 -5.75
C HIS A 162 3.20 -13.85 -6.15
N ILE A 163 4.21 -13.66 -5.30
CA ILE A 163 5.58 -14.14 -5.54
C ILE A 163 5.65 -15.67 -5.59
N GLU A 164 4.92 -16.37 -4.71
CA GLU A 164 4.84 -17.83 -4.68
C GLU A 164 4.14 -18.42 -5.92
N SER A 165 3.18 -17.69 -6.49
CA SER A 165 2.45 -18.14 -7.67
C SER A 165 3.17 -17.72 -8.95
N SER A 166 3.76 -18.69 -9.65
CA SER A 166 4.50 -18.51 -10.91
C SER A 166 3.67 -18.00 -12.12
N LYS A 167 2.44 -17.52 -11.90
CA LYS A 167 1.48 -17.09 -12.91
C LYS A 167 1.06 -15.63 -12.77
N THR A 168 1.78 -14.83 -11.99
CA THR A 168 1.43 -13.42 -11.75
C THR A 168 2.30 -12.47 -12.56
N ASP A 169 1.76 -11.29 -12.85
CA ASP A 169 2.47 -10.23 -13.59
C ASP A 169 3.56 -9.54 -12.75
N ILE A 170 3.57 -9.77 -11.43
CA ILE A 170 4.56 -9.20 -10.52
C ILE A 170 5.78 -10.10 -10.52
N GLY A 171 6.91 -9.58 -10.99
CA GLY A 171 8.18 -10.30 -10.92
C GLY A 171 8.59 -10.54 -9.46
N LYS A 172 9.23 -11.68 -9.18
CA LYS A 172 9.74 -12.01 -7.83
C LYS A 172 10.58 -10.88 -7.23
N LEU A 173 11.38 -10.18 -8.05
CA LEU A 173 12.19 -9.06 -7.63
C LEU A 173 11.34 -7.85 -7.19
N GLU A 174 10.31 -7.52 -7.95
CA GLU A 174 9.39 -6.39 -7.67
C GLU A 174 8.59 -6.65 -6.39
N GLY A 175 8.09 -7.87 -6.21
CA GLY A 175 7.37 -8.26 -5.01
C GLY A 175 8.23 -8.18 -3.75
N ILE A 176 9.47 -8.71 -3.79
CA ILE A 176 10.41 -8.61 -2.66
C ILE A 176 10.76 -7.15 -2.39
N GLY A 177 10.99 -6.34 -3.43
CA GLY A 177 11.29 -4.91 -3.29
C GLY A 177 10.16 -4.14 -2.61
N ALA A 178 8.91 -4.40 -3.02
CA ALA A 178 7.72 -3.78 -2.40
C ALA A 178 7.58 -4.17 -0.92
N ILE A 179 7.81 -5.45 -0.57
CA ILE A 179 7.79 -5.91 0.83
C ILE A 179 8.88 -5.22 1.64
N ASN A 180 10.11 -5.13 1.13
CA ASN A 180 11.21 -4.45 1.81
C ASN A 180 10.91 -2.96 2.03
N PHE A 181 10.22 -2.32 1.09
CA PHE A 181 9.81 -0.93 1.21
C PHE A 181 8.73 -0.73 2.28
N LEU A 182 7.68 -1.57 2.29
CA LEU A 182 6.64 -1.52 3.33
C LEU A 182 7.24 -1.77 4.72
N ALA A 183 8.12 -2.76 4.86
CA ALA A 183 8.79 -3.08 6.11
C ALA A 183 9.76 -2.00 6.61
N MET A 184 10.03 -0.95 5.82
CA MET A 184 10.91 0.14 6.21
C MET A 184 10.34 0.98 7.36
N ASP A 185 9.01 1.06 7.44
CA ASP A 185 8.33 1.88 8.44
C ASP A 185 8.61 1.40 9.87
N ASP A 186 8.92 0.11 10.05
CA ASP A 186 9.20 -0.48 11.36
C ASP A 186 10.69 -0.49 11.74
N ILE A 187 11.55 0.07 10.88
CA ILE A 187 12.99 0.12 11.12
C ILE A 187 13.34 1.31 12.00
N ARG A 188 13.99 1.02 13.13
CA ARG A 188 14.56 2.04 14.03
C ARG A 188 15.95 2.44 13.57
N ILE A 189 16.28 3.71 13.73
CA ILE A 189 17.57 4.27 13.29
C ILE A 189 18.77 3.63 14.01
N GLU A 190 18.61 3.24 15.26
CA GLU A 190 19.63 2.57 16.08
C GLU A 190 20.04 1.18 15.56
N ASN A 191 19.26 0.60 14.64
CA ASN A 191 19.48 -0.73 14.08
C ASN A 191 20.01 -0.70 12.64
N GLU A 192 20.27 0.49 12.09
CA GLU A 192 20.70 0.65 10.69
C GLU A 192 22.05 1.34 10.56
N GLY A 193 22.70 1.10 9.42
CA GLY A 193 24.01 1.65 9.11
C GLY A 193 25.14 1.04 9.94
N SER A 194 26.32 1.65 9.82
CA SER A 194 27.54 1.20 10.48
C SER A 194 27.82 1.97 11.76
N ILE A 195 28.42 1.30 12.74
CA ILE A 195 28.91 1.94 13.97
C ILE A 195 30.02 2.93 13.60
N ILE A 196 29.94 4.14 14.16
CA ILE A 196 30.96 5.17 14.00
C ILE A 196 32.21 4.77 14.79
N ASP A 197 33.38 4.77 14.14
CA ASP A 197 34.65 4.57 14.85
C ASP A 197 34.97 5.84 15.64
N PRO A 198 35.23 5.79 16.96
CA PRO A 198 35.54 7.00 17.73
C PRO A 198 36.73 7.80 17.17
N ARG A 199 37.69 7.13 16.49
CA ARG A 199 38.82 7.80 15.83
C ARG A 199 38.42 8.56 14.55
N SER A 200 37.22 8.30 14.03
CA SER A 200 36.66 9.05 12.89
C SER A 200 35.89 10.30 13.33
N VAL A 201 35.92 10.65 14.63
CA VAL A 201 35.31 11.88 15.15
C VAL A 201 36.41 12.90 15.44
N ILE A 202 36.28 14.08 14.85
CA ILE A 202 37.24 15.19 14.99
C ILE A 202 36.51 16.42 15.51
N THR A 203 36.97 16.96 16.63
CA THR A 203 36.47 18.22 17.18
C THR A 203 37.17 19.41 16.52
N LEU A 204 36.38 20.32 15.93
CA LEU A 204 36.86 21.58 15.34
C LEU A 204 36.01 22.77 15.81
N PRO A 205 36.57 23.99 15.87
CA PRO A 205 35.76 25.18 16.10
C PRO A 205 34.87 25.47 14.87
N PHE A 206 33.65 25.92 15.10
CA PHE A 206 32.69 26.27 14.04
C PHE A 206 32.38 27.77 14.04
N ARG A 207 32.26 28.35 12.84
CA ARG A 207 31.68 29.68 12.64
C ARG A 207 30.32 29.51 11.98
N GLY A 208 29.24 29.58 12.78
CA GLY A 208 27.90 29.23 12.31
C GLY A 208 27.83 27.75 11.97
N ASN A 209 27.47 27.40 10.73
CA ASN A 209 27.38 26.00 10.28
C ASN A 209 28.66 25.49 9.60
N TYR A 210 29.74 26.28 9.57
CA TYR A 210 30.96 25.93 8.84
C TYR A 210 32.12 25.65 9.79
N PRO A 211 32.86 24.53 9.60
CA PRO A 211 34.04 24.22 10.37
C PRO A 211 35.17 25.20 10.00
N ILE A 212 35.95 25.58 11.00
CA ILE A 212 37.18 26.32 10.84
C ILE A 212 38.31 25.29 10.84
N PHE A 213 38.81 24.98 9.64
CA PHE A 213 39.97 24.10 9.49
C PHE A 213 41.23 24.77 10.06
N PRO A 214 42.10 24.02 10.76
CA PRO A 214 43.40 24.52 11.15
C PRO A 214 44.24 24.80 9.90
N ASP A 215 45.26 25.65 10.01
CA ASP A 215 46.27 25.76 8.96
C ASP A 215 47.03 24.42 8.87
N PHE A 216 46.95 23.76 7.72
CA PHE A 216 47.61 22.48 7.48
C PHE A 216 48.50 22.53 6.24
N LYS A 217 49.58 21.75 6.27
CA LYS A 217 50.45 21.52 5.11
C LYS A 217 49.85 20.43 4.25
N ARG A 218 49.97 20.58 2.93
CA ARG A 218 49.57 19.57 1.93
C ARG A 218 50.61 18.44 1.83
N SER A 219 50.90 17.80 2.96
CA SER A 219 51.89 16.72 3.10
C SER A 219 51.34 15.62 3.99
N ALA A 220 51.64 14.36 3.69
CA ALA A 220 51.17 13.20 4.47
C ALA A 220 51.60 13.23 5.95
N ASP A 221 52.64 14.00 6.28
CA ASP A 221 53.14 14.17 7.66
C ASP A 221 52.38 15.25 8.45
N ASP A 222 51.41 15.92 7.84
CA ASP A 222 50.64 16.97 8.53
C ASP A 222 49.74 16.38 9.63
N PRO A 223 49.74 16.94 10.86
CA PRO A 223 48.96 16.41 11.97
C PRO A 223 47.44 16.35 11.72
N PHE A 224 46.88 17.34 11.02
CA PHE A 224 45.45 17.36 10.72
C PHE A 224 45.10 16.28 9.71
N LEU A 225 45.92 16.10 8.67
CA LEU A 225 45.69 15.04 7.68
C LEU A 225 45.87 13.63 8.28
N GLN A 226 46.83 13.45 9.19
CA GLN A 226 46.96 12.20 9.95
C GLN A 226 45.75 11.93 10.84
N MET A 227 45.16 12.97 11.43
CA MET A 227 43.94 12.85 12.23
C MET A 227 42.75 12.39 11.38
N VAL A 228 42.55 13.00 10.20
CA VAL A 228 41.52 12.58 9.23
C VAL A 228 41.72 11.12 8.79
N GLN A 229 42.96 10.72 8.53
CA GLN A 229 43.30 9.34 8.11
C GLN A 229 43.23 8.30 9.24
N SER A 230 43.25 8.71 10.50
CA SER A 230 43.52 7.83 11.66
C SER A 230 42.56 6.64 11.81
N SER A 231 41.30 6.80 11.37
CA SER A 231 40.27 5.76 11.43
C SER A 231 40.29 4.83 10.21
N GLY A 232 40.87 5.27 9.08
CA GLY A 232 40.76 4.61 7.78
C GLY A 232 39.33 4.49 7.26
N LYS A 233 38.38 5.25 7.82
CA LYS A 233 36.99 5.29 7.38
C LYS A 233 36.80 6.36 6.33
N LYS A 234 35.96 6.07 5.33
CA LYS A 234 35.55 7.03 4.31
C LYS A 234 34.94 8.30 4.92
N TRP A 235 34.10 8.13 5.94
CA TRP A 235 33.36 9.24 6.54
C TRP A 235 33.96 9.63 7.88
N VAL A 236 34.36 10.90 8.01
CA VAL A 236 34.91 11.48 9.24
C VAL A 236 33.95 12.54 9.76
N ILE A 237 33.47 12.40 10.99
CA ILE A 237 32.50 13.30 11.62
C ILE A 237 33.23 14.50 12.21
N LEU A 238 32.79 15.70 11.84
CA LEU A 238 33.23 16.94 12.46
C LEU A 238 32.26 17.31 13.58
N ALA A 239 32.74 17.28 14.82
CA ALA A 239 32.01 17.71 16.01
C ALA A 239 32.43 19.12 16.43
N ASP A 240 31.52 19.86 17.06
CA ASP A 240 31.83 21.13 17.70
C ASP A 240 32.46 20.93 19.09
N GLU A 241 32.75 22.04 19.77
CA GLU A 241 33.37 22.05 21.11
C GLU A 241 32.51 21.39 22.19
N ASP A 242 31.20 21.21 21.94
CA ASP A 242 30.25 20.51 22.82
C ASP A 242 30.10 19.02 22.43
N GLU A 243 31.03 18.50 21.64
CA GLU A 243 31.04 17.14 21.08
C GLU A 243 29.78 16.79 20.26
N GLN A 244 29.10 17.81 19.72
CA GLN A 244 27.92 17.59 18.88
C GLN A 244 28.33 17.48 17.41
N PRO A 245 27.84 16.47 16.67
CA PRO A 245 28.17 16.32 15.26
C PRO A 245 27.53 17.48 14.48
N ARG A 246 28.28 18.06 13.55
CA ARG A 246 27.81 19.17 12.72
C ARG A 246 27.92 18.89 11.23
N MET A 247 29.03 18.29 10.80
CA MET A 247 29.31 17.96 9.39
C MET A 247 30.03 16.62 9.27
N VAL A 248 30.14 16.10 8.05
CA VAL A 248 30.94 14.91 7.73
C VAL A 248 31.88 15.22 6.58
N ILE A 249 33.13 14.78 6.64
CA ILE A 249 34.09 14.85 5.53
C ILE A 249 34.13 13.50 4.78
N ASP A 250 34.11 13.54 3.45
CA ASP A 250 34.57 12.42 2.60
C ASP A 250 36.11 12.37 2.65
N ALA A 251 36.66 11.57 3.56
CA ALA A 251 38.08 11.49 3.82
C ALA A 251 38.88 10.97 2.62
N ASP A 252 38.32 10.05 1.83
CA ASP A 252 38.99 9.47 0.68
C ASP A 252 39.25 10.53 -0.39
N ASP A 253 38.21 11.28 -0.74
CA ASP A 253 38.30 12.36 -1.73
C ASP A 253 39.10 13.55 -1.19
N PHE A 254 38.89 13.92 0.08
CA PHE A 254 39.62 14.99 0.74
C PHE A 254 41.12 14.72 0.76
N LEU A 255 41.57 13.56 1.27
CA LEU A 255 43.00 13.24 1.40
C LEU A 255 43.68 13.09 0.05
N ARG A 256 43.00 12.48 -0.93
CA ARG A 256 43.52 12.37 -2.30
C ARG A 256 43.75 13.76 -2.90
N ASP A 257 42.77 14.63 -2.84
CA ASP A 257 42.85 15.92 -3.49
C ASP A 257 43.74 16.90 -2.71
N VAL A 258 43.83 16.80 -1.38
CA VAL A 258 44.80 17.58 -0.59
C VAL A 258 46.21 17.30 -1.07
N ILE A 259 46.58 16.06 -1.38
CA ILE A 259 47.95 15.73 -1.77
C ILE A 259 48.21 16.02 -3.25
N TYR A 260 47.26 15.71 -4.14
CA TYR A 260 47.51 15.66 -5.59
C TYR A 260 46.90 16.79 -6.41
N LYS A 261 45.89 17.52 -5.91
CA LYS A 261 45.17 18.51 -6.72
C LYS A 261 45.98 19.80 -6.89
N GLU A 262 46.14 20.28 -8.12
CA GLU A 262 46.67 21.63 -8.36
C GLU A 262 45.68 22.69 -7.82
N GLU A 263 46.18 23.84 -7.35
CA GLU A 263 45.34 24.88 -6.75
C GLU A 263 44.24 25.38 -7.72
N PRO A 264 43.03 25.74 -7.23
CA PRO A 264 42.67 25.94 -5.82
C PRO A 264 42.08 24.69 -5.13
N PHE A 265 42.44 24.51 -3.86
CA PHE A 265 41.87 23.48 -2.96
C PHE A 265 40.98 24.13 -1.91
N TYR A 266 39.74 23.64 -1.77
CA TYR A 266 38.78 24.11 -0.77
C TYR A 266 38.28 22.94 0.08
N ALA A 267 38.69 22.89 1.35
CA ALA A 267 38.35 21.81 2.28
C ALA A 267 36.82 21.59 2.42
N LEU A 268 36.05 22.68 2.40
CA LEU A 268 34.59 22.64 2.52
C LEU A 268 33.89 21.88 1.39
N HIS A 269 34.53 21.67 0.23
CA HIS A 269 33.93 20.94 -0.89
C HIS A 269 33.77 19.44 -0.63
N TYR A 270 34.50 18.92 0.36
CA TYR A 270 34.43 17.52 0.77
C TYR A 270 33.57 17.34 2.02
N CYS A 271 32.92 18.42 2.49
CA CYS A 271 32.05 18.39 3.65
C CYS A 271 30.58 18.23 3.24
N HIS A 272 29.88 17.34 3.94
CA HIS A 272 28.48 17.00 3.79
C HIS A 272 27.69 17.42 5.05
N ASN A 273 26.40 17.73 4.87
CA ASN A 273 25.51 18.04 5.97
C ASN A 273 24.73 16.76 6.33
N PRO A 274 24.99 16.13 7.48
CA PRO A 274 24.21 14.97 7.89
C PRO A 274 22.84 15.40 8.43
N VAL A 275 21.85 14.52 8.27
CA VAL A 275 20.65 14.56 9.11
C VAL A 275 20.99 13.93 10.46
N ILE A 276 21.02 14.74 11.51
CA ILE A 276 21.34 14.28 12.86
C ILE A 276 20.08 13.84 13.60
N VAL A 277 20.14 12.67 14.21
CA VAL A 277 19.06 12.06 14.99
C VAL A 277 19.63 11.61 16.33
N THR A 278 19.00 11.99 17.44
CA THR A 278 19.46 11.62 18.78
C THR A 278 18.56 10.59 19.47
N SER A 279 17.28 10.49 19.05
CA SER A 279 16.33 9.54 19.65
C SER A 279 16.44 8.15 18.99
N PRO A 280 16.68 7.07 19.78
CA PRO A 280 16.79 5.70 19.25
C PRO A 280 15.50 5.18 18.62
N ASP A 281 14.34 5.65 19.12
CA ASP A 281 13.02 5.24 18.64
C ASP A 281 12.62 5.91 17.31
N THR A 282 13.45 6.80 16.77
CA THR A 282 13.19 7.44 15.48
C THR A 282 13.15 6.39 14.38
N ARG A 283 12.05 6.37 13.60
CA ARG A 283 11.88 5.46 12.47
C ARG A 283 12.63 5.96 11.24
N LEU A 284 13.23 5.04 10.48
CA LEU A 284 14.01 5.36 9.28
C LEU A 284 13.19 6.17 8.26
N GLU A 285 11.90 5.84 8.08
CA GLU A 285 11.00 6.55 7.17
C GLU A 285 10.82 8.04 7.48
N GLN A 286 10.94 8.45 8.75
CA GLN A 286 10.83 9.85 9.18
C GLN A 286 12.08 10.65 8.82
N VAL A 287 13.22 9.96 8.73
CA VAL A 287 14.52 10.57 8.47
C VAL A 287 14.82 10.62 6.98
N ILE A 288 14.46 9.57 6.23
CA ILE A 288 14.64 9.52 4.77
C ILE A 288 13.93 10.69 4.07
N LYS A 289 12.74 11.09 4.56
CA LYS A 289 12.00 12.25 4.03
C LYS A 289 12.75 13.58 4.17
N ARG A 290 13.80 13.63 4.99
CA ARG A 290 14.65 14.82 5.20
C ARG A 290 15.88 14.83 4.31
N LEU A 291 16.24 13.70 3.69
CA LEU A 291 17.32 13.64 2.72
C LEU A 291 16.97 14.54 1.54
N LYS A 292 17.93 15.36 1.11
CA LYS A 292 17.78 16.23 -0.06
C LYS A 292 18.89 15.90 -1.03
N VAL A 293 18.47 15.48 -2.22
CA VAL A 293 19.38 15.25 -3.36
C VAL A 293 19.25 16.46 -4.26
N TYR A 294 20.30 17.26 -4.38
CA TYR A 294 20.33 18.35 -5.34
C TYR A 294 20.93 17.84 -6.66
N PRO A 295 20.35 18.19 -7.82
CA PRO A 295 20.93 17.82 -9.10
C PRO A 295 22.30 18.49 -9.28
N LEU A 296 23.32 17.70 -9.63
CA LEU A 296 24.65 18.19 -9.98
C LEU A 296 24.56 19.20 -11.13
N HIS A 297 24.73 20.49 -10.82
CA HIS A 297 25.14 21.49 -11.79
C HIS A 297 26.58 21.92 -11.47
N GLU A 298 27.42 21.93 -12.51
CA GLU A 298 28.89 22.05 -12.50
C GLU A 298 29.50 23.29 -11.80
N LYS A 299 28.74 24.11 -11.07
CA LYS A 299 29.26 25.32 -10.41
C LYS A 299 28.66 25.68 -9.05
N ASP A 300 27.72 24.90 -8.50
CA ASP A 300 27.16 25.21 -7.19
C ASP A 300 27.74 24.32 -6.09
N HIS A 301 28.20 24.97 -5.02
CA HIS A 301 28.67 24.38 -3.77
C HIS A 301 27.51 23.72 -3.03
N VAL A 302 27.02 22.59 -3.53
CA VAL A 302 25.86 21.95 -2.93
C VAL A 302 26.33 21.02 -1.81
N ILE A 303 26.09 21.45 -0.58
CA ILE A 303 26.19 20.58 0.58
C ILE A 303 24.94 19.70 0.61
N ASP A 304 25.11 18.43 0.27
CA ASP A 304 24.02 17.45 0.23
C ASP A 304 23.58 17.02 1.63
N LEU A 305 22.28 16.70 1.76
CA LEU A 305 21.72 15.97 2.91
C LEU A 305 21.56 14.51 2.49
N ASP A 306 22.69 13.82 2.36
CA ASP A 306 22.80 12.45 1.83
C ASP A 306 23.22 11.41 2.88
N LEU A 307 23.59 11.88 4.07
CA LEU A 307 23.99 11.05 5.21
C LEU A 307 23.06 11.24 6.40
N ILE A 308 22.89 10.18 7.19
CA ILE A 308 22.19 10.24 8.47
C ILE A 308 23.18 9.83 9.56
N ILE A 309 23.24 10.63 10.63
CA ILE A 309 23.96 10.28 11.84
C ILE A 309 22.94 10.04 12.95
N TYR A 310 22.95 8.83 13.49
CA TYR A 310 22.37 8.57 14.80
C TYR A 310 23.43 8.83 15.86
N TRP A 311 23.21 9.86 16.69
CA TRP A 311 24.11 10.28 17.76
C TRP A 311 23.53 9.87 19.11
N GLY A 312 23.79 8.62 19.51
CA GLY A 312 23.45 8.11 20.83
C GLY A 312 24.33 8.70 21.93
N GLU A 313 23.88 8.55 23.18
CA GLU A 313 24.61 9.05 24.36
C GLU A 313 25.98 8.39 24.49
N GLU A 314 26.05 7.09 24.21
CA GLU A 314 27.27 6.29 24.27
C GLU A 314 27.89 6.08 22.88
N ASP A 315 29.23 6.13 22.80
CA ASP A 315 29.97 6.03 21.53
C ASP A 315 29.62 4.77 20.71
N TYR A 316 29.44 3.63 21.39
CA TYR A 316 29.13 2.35 20.73
C TYR A 316 27.73 2.31 20.09
N GLN A 317 26.86 3.28 20.43
CA GLN A 317 25.53 3.42 19.85
C GLN A 317 25.56 4.29 18.59
N ARG A 318 26.58 5.15 18.43
CA ARG A 318 26.63 6.13 17.34
C ARG A 318 26.78 5.42 16.00
N ARG A 319 25.92 5.81 15.04
CA ARG A 319 25.84 5.16 13.73
C ARG A 319 25.79 6.17 12.61
N ILE A 320 26.40 5.80 11.50
CA ILE A 320 26.29 6.50 10.23
C ILE A 320 25.55 5.61 9.24
N ILE A 321 24.52 6.17 8.61
CA ILE A 321 23.69 5.50 7.61
C ILE A 321 23.85 6.26 6.30
N THR A 322 24.24 5.53 5.27
CA THR A 322 24.49 6.04 3.92
C THR A 322 23.36 5.62 2.97
N GLY A 323 23.29 6.24 1.79
CA GLY A 323 22.40 5.78 0.73
C GLY A 323 22.63 4.31 0.33
N SER A 324 23.86 3.80 0.47
CA SER A 324 24.18 2.39 0.20
C SER A 324 23.57 1.44 1.21
N ASP A 325 23.47 1.84 2.48
CA ASP A 325 22.82 1.04 3.53
C ASP A 325 21.32 0.93 3.26
N ILE A 326 20.67 2.05 2.94
CA ILE A 326 19.24 2.12 2.59
C ILE A 326 18.96 1.27 1.34
N LEU A 327 19.80 1.42 0.31
CA LEU A 327 19.66 0.63 -0.92
C LEU A 327 19.90 -0.87 -0.66
N GLY A 328 20.92 -1.21 0.13
CA GLY A 328 21.22 -2.59 0.53
C GLY A 328 20.06 -3.25 1.28
N ARG A 329 19.32 -2.46 2.07
CA ARG A 329 18.08 -2.91 2.74
C ARG A 329 16.97 -3.21 1.74
N LEU A 330 16.72 -2.29 0.80
CA LEU A 330 15.69 -2.47 -0.25
C LEU A 330 15.99 -3.67 -1.16
N LEU A 331 17.27 -3.96 -1.38
CA LEU A 331 17.73 -5.06 -2.22
C LEU A 331 17.96 -6.38 -1.44
N LYS A 332 17.65 -6.42 -0.15
CA LYS A 332 17.82 -7.62 0.67
C LYS A 332 16.98 -8.78 0.12
N GLY A 333 17.62 -9.90 -0.18
CA GLY A 333 16.97 -11.07 -0.78
C GLY A 333 16.75 -11.00 -2.30
N ILE A 334 17.11 -9.87 -2.93
CA ILE A 334 17.09 -9.66 -4.39
C ILE A 334 18.50 -9.89 -4.95
N VAL A 335 19.51 -9.29 -4.32
CA VAL A 335 20.91 -9.36 -4.76
C VAL A 335 21.64 -10.48 -4.02
N LEU A 336 22.46 -11.23 -4.75
CA LEU A 336 23.38 -12.23 -4.18
C LEU A 336 24.46 -11.50 -3.38
N ARG A 337 24.53 -11.75 -2.08
CA ARG A 337 25.69 -11.32 -1.29
C ARG A 337 26.87 -12.19 -1.68
N VAL A 338 27.84 -11.59 -2.37
CA VAL A 338 29.17 -12.17 -2.53
C VAL A 338 29.92 -11.83 -1.24
N HIS A 339 30.26 -12.85 -0.47
CA HIS A 339 31.04 -12.71 0.76
C HIS A 339 32.54 -12.67 0.47
#